data_AF-A0A7W1UMA3-F1
#
_entry.id   AF-A0A7W1UMA3-F1
#
_cell.length_a   1.000
_cell.length_b   1.000
_cell.length_c   1.000
_cell.angle_alpha   90.00
_cell.angle_beta   90.00
_cell.angle_gamma   90.00
#
_symmetry.space_group_name_H-M   'P 1'
#
loop_
_entity.id
_entity.type
_entity.pdbx_description
1 polymer ?
#
loop_
_entity_poly.entity_id
_entity_poly.type
_entity_poly.pdbx_seq_one_letter_code
_entity_poly.pdbx_strand_id
1 'polypeptide(L)'
;MQKLTSAEYEQLAIRGKGRSSHVFNSIVNLQVGEALLIEHRDWKRKASPSTLVRYIEKNHGMRFSCGAISGGNGWAVRRVDGLQKESAQKETTSKIVNKSADQDRLQLKSDLVVFYLGRMAFHKIERIEDSIKACTVHFWKSDNTIVNELFHEIIKSLEDQGHIVIENGKTYIPLRRN
;
A
#
# COMPACT_ATOMS: atom_id res chain seq x y z
N MET A 1 -46.49 -11.70 2.26
CA MET A 1 -45.94 -11.50 0.90
C MET A 1 -46.93 -12.08 -0.09
N GLN A 2 -47.26 -11.39 -1.17
CA GLN A 2 -48.21 -11.85 -2.19
C GLN A 2 -47.46 -12.19 -3.48
N LYS A 3 -47.84 -13.27 -4.15
CA LYS A 3 -47.31 -13.64 -5.46
C LYS A 3 -48.15 -12.96 -6.54
N LEU A 4 -47.48 -12.41 -7.54
CA LEU A 4 -48.10 -11.83 -8.74
C LEU A 4 -47.80 -12.73 -9.94
N THR A 5 -48.73 -12.78 -10.88
CA THR A 5 -48.54 -13.39 -12.21
C THR A 5 -47.75 -12.44 -13.11
N SER A 6 -47.16 -12.96 -14.20
CA SER A 6 -46.35 -12.16 -15.13
C SER A 6 -47.13 -10.99 -15.74
N ALA A 7 -48.39 -11.21 -16.10
CA ALA A 7 -49.25 -10.18 -16.67
C ALA A 7 -49.57 -9.05 -15.68
N GLU A 8 -49.80 -9.40 -14.40
CA GLU A 8 -50.02 -8.41 -13.33
C GLU A 8 -48.77 -7.58 -13.06
N TYR A 9 -47.58 -8.17 -13.18
CA TYR A 9 -46.30 -7.48 -12.98
C TYR A 9 -46.03 -6.43 -14.06
N GLU A 10 -46.29 -6.75 -15.33
CA GLU A 10 -46.04 -5.86 -16.47
C GLU A 10 -46.95 -4.63 -16.50
N GLN A 11 -48.14 -4.71 -15.89
CA GLN A 11 -49.09 -3.61 -15.78
C GLN A 11 -48.76 -2.63 -14.64
N LEU A 12 -47.81 -2.95 -13.77
CA LEU A 12 -47.39 -2.04 -12.71
C LEU A 12 -46.62 -0.86 -13.31
N ALA A 13 -46.94 0.35 -12.88
CA ALA A 13 -46.18 1.56 -13.19
C ALA A 13 -44.85 1.59 -12.42
N ILE A 14 -43.96 0.64 -12.71
CA ILE A 14 -42.66 0.49 -12.07
C ILE A 14 -41.76 1.62 -12.57
N ARG A 15 -41.48 2.59 -11.69
CA ARG A 15 -40.50 3.67 -11.93
C ARG A 15 -39.07 3.11 -11.86
N GLY A 16 -38.71 2.26 -12.82
CA GLY A 16 -37.36 1.72 -13.00
C GLY A 16 -36.76 1.00 -11.78
N LYS A 17 -35.45 0.72 -11.86
CA LYS A 17 -34.68 0.18 -10.74
C LYS A 17 -34.59 1.27 -9.66
N GLY A 18 -35.02 0.92 -8.44
CA GLY A 18 -35.32 1.81 -7.30
C GLY A 18 -34.52 3.11 -7.18
N ARG A 19 -35.23 4.16 -6.73
CA ARG A 19 -34.70 5.51 -6.41
C ARG A 19 -33.23 5.47 -6.00
N SER A 20 -32.37 6.01 -6.85
CA SER A 20 -30.98 6.27 -6.48
C SER A 20 -30.99 7.07 -5.17
N SER A 21 -30.20 6.63 -4.19
CA SER A 21 -30.12 7.34 -2.91
C SER A 21 -29.59 8.77 -3.14
N HIS A 22 -29.93 9.71 -2.26
CA HIS A 22 -29.36 11.06 -2.32
C HIS A 22 -27.83 11.03 -2.41
N VAL A 23 -27.21 10.14 -1.64
CA VAL A 23 -25.76 9.89 -1.67
C VAL A 23 -25.28 9.39 -3.04
N PHE A 24 -26.02 8.50 -3.70
CA PHE A 24 -25.68 8.06 -5.06
C PHE A 24 -25.67 9.24 -6.04
N ASN A 25 -26.74 10.03 -6.06
CA ASN A 25 -26.84 11.17 -6.97
C ASN A 25 -25.74 12.19 -6.70
N SER A 26 -25.41 12.40 -5.42
CA SER A 26 -24.32 13.30 -5.01
C SER A 26 -22.97 12.80 -5.54
N ILE A 27 -22.67 11.51 -5.44
CA ILE A 27 -21.40 10.93 -5.92
C ILE A 27 -21.29 10.98 -7.44
N VAL A 28 -22.37 10.65 -8.17
CA VAL A 28 -22.36 10.63 -9.65
C VAL A 28 -22.16 12.04 -10.23
N ASN A 29 -22.64 13.07 -9.54
CA ASN A 29 -22.56 14.45 -9.98
C ASN A 29 -21.28 15.19 -9.54
N LEU A 30 -20.41 14.57 -8.75
CA LEU A 30 -19.11 15.16 -8.36
C LEU A 30 -18.30 15.48 -9.61
N GLN A 31 -17.68 16.65 -9.67
CA GLN A 31 -16.70 16.99 -10.70
C GLN A 31 -15.32 16.40 -10.37
N VAL A 32 -14.46 16.26 -11.37
CA VAL A 32 -13.09 15.77 -11.17
C VAL A 32 -12.36 16.71 -10.19
N GLY A 33 -11.74 16.13 -9.16
CA GLY A 33 -11.06 16.87 -8.11
C GLY A 33 -11.92 17.18 -6.90
N GLU A 34 -13.25 17.18 -7.02
CA GLU A 34 -14.17 17.41 -5.91
C GLU A 34 -14.32 16.20 -5.00
N ALA A 35 -14.64 16.46 -3.73
CA ALA A 35 -14.83 15.45 -2.71
C ALA A 35 -16.13 15.66 -1.93
N LEU A 36 -16.71 14.56 -1.47
CA LEU A 36 -17.90 14.49 -0.66
C LEU A 36 -17.58 13.77 0.65
N LEU A 37 -18.00 14.37 1.76
CA LEU A 37 -18.04 13.73 3.07
C LEU A 37 -19.39 13.00 3.23
N ILE A 38 -19.33 11.72 3.59
CA ILE A 38 -20.48 10.89 3.92
C ILE A 38 -20.39 10.57 5.40
N GLU A 39 -21.18 11.24 6.23
CA GLU A 39 -21.24 10.96 7.65
C GLU A 39 -22.03 9.67 7.93
N HIS A 40 -21.82 9.07 9.10
CA HIS A 40 -22.55 7.86 9.49
C HIS A 40 -24.07 8.03 9.49
N ARG A 41 -24.57 9.21 9.88
CA ARG A 41 -26.02 9.51 9.89
C ARG A 41 -26.65 9.50 8.50
N ASP A 42 -25.87 9.84 7.48
CA ASP A 42 -26.33 9.90 6.09
C ASP A 42 -26.27 8.53 5.40
N TRP A 43 -25.56 7.58 6.01
CA TRP A 43 -25.36 6.24 5.47
C TRP A 43 -26.26 5.20 6.15
N LYS A 44 -27.37 4.86 5.51
CA LYS A 44 -28.39 3.94 6.05
C LYS A 44 -28.24 2.49 5.59
N ARG A 45 -27.16 2.13 4.88
CA ARG A 45 -26.98 0.80 4.28
C ARG A 45 -26.00 -0.04 5.09
N LYS A 46 -26.23 -1.37 5.12
CA LYS A 46 -25.34 -2.33 5.77
C LYS A 46 -23.96 -2.43 5.08
N ALA A 47 -23.93 -2.35 3.76
CA ALA A 47 -22.69 -2.33 3.00
C ALA A 47 -21.98 -0.98 3.13
N SER A 48 -20.65 -0.98 3.13
CA SER A 48 -19.84 0.24 3.17
C SER A 48 -20.07 1.12 1.93
N PRO A 49 -19.92 2.46 2.03
CA PRO A 49 -19.94 3.35 0.86
C PRO A 49 -19.01 2.93 -0.27
N SER A 50 -17.91 2.24 0.04
CA SER A 50 -16.98 1.72 -0.97
C SER A 50 -17.64 0.77 -1.98
N THR A 51 -18.66 0.01 -1.56
CA THR A 51 -19.42 -0.86 -2.46
C THR A 51 -20.24 -0.06 -3.46
N LEU A 52 -20.86 1.03 -3.01
CA LEU A 52 -21.61 1.92 -3.89
C LEU A 52 -20.69 2.64 -4.87
N VAL A 53 -19.55 3.13 -4.39
CA VAL A 53 -18.54 3.78 -5.23
C VAL A 53 -18.05 2.83 -6.32
N ARG A 54 -17.66 1.60 -5.99
CA ARG A 54 -17.24 0.58 -6.98
C ARG A 54 -18.33 0.25 -8.00
N TYR A 55 -19.59 0.23 -7.56
CA TYR A 55 -20.73 0.05 -8.48
C TYR A 55 -20.83 1.22 -9.47
N ILE A 56 -20.65 2.45 -9.01
CA ILE A 56 -20.66 3.63 -9.88
C ILE A 56 -19.49 3.58 -10.86
N GLU A 57 -18.27 3.26 -10.39
CA GLU A 57 -17.09 3.13 -11.25
C GLU A 57 -17.32 2.14 -12.39
N LYS A 58 -17.88 0.96 -12.07
CA LYS A 58 -18.13 -0.10 -13.06
C LYS A 58 -19.19 0.29 -14.10
N ASN A 59 -20.25 0.99 -13.70
CA ASN A 59 -21.40 1.24 -14.58
C ASN A 59 -21.38 2.60 -15.27
N HIS A 60 -20.68 3.59 -14.71
CA HIS A 60 -20.63 4.95 -15.25
C HIS A 60 -19.25 5.33 -15.82
N GLY A 61 -18.27 4.41 -15.79
CA GLY A 61 -16.92 4.68 -16.31
C GLY A 61 -16.16 5.77 -15.56
N MET A 62 -16.58 6.06 -14.32
CA MET A 62 -15.96 7.07 -13.46
C MET A 62 -14.88 6.43 -12.57
N ARG A 63 -14.03 7.26 -11.96
CA ARG A 63 -13.02 6.83 -11.00
C ARG A 63 -13.14 7.64 -9.72
N PHE A 64 -13.00 6.97 -8.59
CA PHE A 64 -13.07 7.63 -7.29
C PHE A 64 -11.99 7.10 -6.34
N SER A 65 -11.55 7.97 -5.43
CA SER A 65 -10.83 7.60 -4.21
C SER A 65 -11.83 7.59 -3.06
N CYS A 66 -11.93 6.49 -2.32
CA CYS A 66 -12.86 6.35 -1.20
C CYS A 66 -12.12 5.80 0.03
N GLY A 67 -12.30 6.43 1.18
CA GLY A 67 -11.65 6.03 2.44
C GLY A 67 -12.53 6.29 3.65
N ALA A 68 -12.37 5.48 4.70
CA ALA A 68 -12.93 5.78 6.01
C ALA A 68 -12.08 6.87 6.69
N ILE A 69 -12.73 7.77 7.42
CA ILE A 69 -12.05 8.86 8.13
C ILE A 69 -11.48 8.32 9.44
N SER A 70 -10.25 8.74 9.75
CA SER A 70 -9.61 8.45 11.04
C SER A 70 -10.49 8.94 12.19
N GLY A 71 -10.83 8.05 13.12
CA GLY A 71 -11.75 8.35 14.23
C GLY A 71 -13.20 7.88 14.00
N GLY A 72 -13.50 7.23 12.87
CA GLY A 72 -14.77 6.51 12.68
C GLY A 72 -15.99 7.41 12.47
N ASN A 73 -15.79 8.65 12.02
CA ASN A 73 -16.86 9.63 11.82
C ASN A 73 -17.45 9.66 10.39
N GLY A 74 -17.18 8.63 9.58
CA GLY A 74 -17.74 8.48 8.24
C GLY A 74 -16.69 8.20 7.18
N TRP A 75 -17.01 8.58 5.94
CA TRP A 75 -16.21 8.28 4.76
C TRP A 75 -16.03 9.49 3.87
N ALA A 76 -14.88 9.59 3.22
CA ALA A 76 -14.61 10.60 2.19
C ALA A 76 -14.56 9.93 0.82
N VAL A 77 -15.23 10.53 -0.17
CA VAL A 77 -15.22 10.09 -1.57
C VAL A 77 -14.79 11.26 -2.45
N ARG A 78 -13.73 11.08 -3.25
CA ARG A 78 -13.22 12.09 -4.19
C ARG A 78 -13.24 11.56 -5.61
N ARG A 79 -13.74 12.34 -6.58
CA ARG A 79 -13.65 11.95 -8.00
C ARG A 79 -12.25 12.24 -8.53
N VAL A 80 -11.65 11.28 -9.21
CA VAL A 80 -10.31 11.37 -9.80
C VAL A 80 -10.39 11.20 -11.32
N ASP A 81 -9.45 11.80 -12.05
CA ASP A 81 -9.41 11.67 -13.51
C ASP A 81 -8.89 10.28 -13.92
N GLY A 82 -9.43 9.74 -15.01
CA GLY A 82 -9.19 8.38 -15.49
C GLY A 82 -7.79 8.13 -16.07
N LEU A 83 -6.93 9.15 -16.13
CA LEU A 83 -5.60 9.10 -16.76
C LEU A 83 -4.41 9.18 -15.80
N GLN A 84 -4.62 9.11 -14.49
CA GLN A 84 -3.50 9.02 -13.53
C GLN A 84 -3.49 7.69 -12.80
N LYS A 85 -2.80 6.70 -13.39
CA LYS A 85 -1.87 5.94 -12.57
C LYS A 85 -0.72 6.90 -12.26
N GLU A 86 -0.47 7.06 -10.97
CA GLU A 86 0.63 7.81 -10.38
C GLU A 86 0.43 9.33 -10.27
N SER A 87 0.72 9.83 -9.07
CA SER A 87 1.05 11.22 -8.73
C SER A 87 -0.07 12.27 -8.54
N ALA A 88 -0.95 12.07 -7.54
CA ALA A 88 -1.72 13.19 -6.96
C ALA A 88 -2.07 13.03 -5.46
N GLN A 89 -1.17 12.44 -4.66
CA GLN A 89 -1.21 12.46 -3.18
C GLN A 89 0.12 12.98 -2.61
N LYS A 90 0.70 14.03 -3.22
CA LYS A 90 2.09 14.44 -2.95
C LYS A 90 2.30 15.60 -1.98
N GLU A 91 1.29 16.33 -1.51
CA GLU A 91 1.62 17.61 -0.82
C GLU A 91 1.10 17.79 0.61
N THR A 92 0.41 16.82 1.22
CA THR A 92 0.10 16.97 2.66
C THR A 92 0.14 15.68 3.47
N THR A 93 -0.06 14.52 2.84
CA THR A 93 0.09 13.19 3.46
C THR A 93 1.52 12.63 3.42
N SER A 94 2.44 13.32 2.73
CA SER A 94 3.82 12.89 2.49
C SER A 94 4.69 12.85 3.76
N LYS A 95 4.31 13.55 4.84
CA LYS A 95 5.08 13.52 6.09
C LYS A 95 4.72 12.37 7.04
N ILE A 96 3.52 11.78 6.92
CA ILE A 96 3.04 10.79 7.91
C ILE A 96 3.20 9.36 7.37
N VAL A 97 2.97 9.11 6.08
CA VAL A 97 3.14 7.77 5.47
C VAL A 97 4.60 7.44 5.15
N ASN A 98 5.41 8.44 4.72
CA ASN A 98 6.85 8.21 4.56
C ASN A 98 7.50 7.85 5.89
N LYS A 99 6.98 8.36 7.02
CA LYS A 99 7.56 8.05 8.33
C LYS A 99 7.44 6.56 8.67
N SER A 100 6.33 5.90 8.34
CA SER A 100 6.18 4.46 8.59
C SER A 100 6.95 3.61 7.59
N ALA A 101 6.89 3.94 6.28
CA ALA A 101 7.63 3.19 5.27
C ALA A 101 9.16 3.36 5.41
N ASP A 102 9.64 4.57 5.74
CA ASP A 102 11.04 4.81 6.07
C ASP A 102 11.42 4.16 7.40
N GLN A 103 10.53 4.12 8.40
CA GLN A 103 10.79 3.38 9.64
C GLN A 103 10.88 1.88 9.40
N ASP A 104 10.00 1.30 8.59
CA ASP A 104 10.01 -0.12 8.25
C ASP A 104 11.27 -0.47 7.43
N ARG A 105 11.66 0.39 6.49
CA ARG A 105 12.91 0.24 5.73
C ARG A 105 14.14 0.39 6.61
N LEU A 106 14.14 1.35 7.55
CA LEU A 106 15.23 1.57 8.50
C LEU A 106 15.36 0.39 9.46
N GLN A 107 14.23 -0.15 9.93
CA GLN A 107 14.20 -1.34 10.78
C GLN A 107 14.75 -2.56 10.03
N LEU A 108 14.28 -2.79 8.80
CA LEU A 108 14.79 -3.88 7.96
C LEU A 108 16.30 -3.74 7.70
N LYS A 109 16.77 -2.50 7.43
CA LYS A 109 18.20 -2.22 7.27
C LYS A 109 18.97 -2.54 8.55
N SER A 110 18.49 -2.11 9.71
CA SER A 110 19.10 -2.41 11.01
C SER A 110 19.20 -3.92 11.24
N ASP A 111 18.12 -4.66 10.99
CA ASP A 111 18.09 -6.11 11.16
C ASP A 111 19.05 -6.82 10.20
N LEU A 112 19.15 -6.34 8.95
CA LEU A 112 20.11 -6.84 7.97
C LEU A 112 21.56 -6.59 8.38
N VAL A 113 21.88 -5.42 8.97
CA VAL A 113 23.23 -5.15 9.49
C VAL A 113 23.59 -6.14 10.60
N VAL A 114 22.70 -6.31 11.58
CA VAL A 114 22.92 -7.24 12.70
C VAL A 114 23.09 -8.67 12.20
N PHE A 115 22.23 -9.11 11.28
CA PHE A 115 22.32 -10.42 10.65
C PHE A 115 23.68 -10.61 9.96
N TYR A 116 24.08 -9.67 9.12
CA TYR A 116 25.30 -9.79 8.32
C TYR A 116 26.56 -9.76 9.18
N LEU A 117 26.66 -8.84 10.15
CA LEU A 117 27.80 -8.78 11.06
C LEU A 117 27.86 -10.01 11.97
N GLY A 118 26.73 -10.54 12.42
CA GLY A 118 26.67 -11.79 13.18
C GLY A 118 27.23 -12.97 12.40
N ARG A 119 26.89 -13.08 11.10
CA ARG A 119 27.49 -14.09 10.21
C ARG A 119 28.98 -13.89 10.03
N MET A 120 29.42 -12.66 9.77
CA MET A 120 30.84 -12.31 9.64
C MET A 120 31.65 -12.67 10.88
N ALA A 121 31.12 -12.41 12.07
CA ALA A 121 31.77 -12.76 13.33
C ALA A 121 31.96 -14.27 13.48
N PHE A 122 30.99 -15.09 13.00
CA PHE A 122 31.05 -16.54 13.11
C PHE A 122 31.94 -17.18 12.03
N HIS A 123 31.76 -16.79 10.77
CA HIS A 123 32.41 -17.42 9.63
C HIS A 123 33.78 -16.83 9.28
N LYS A 124 34.12 -15.63 9.78
CA LYS A 124 35.36 -14.85 9.56
C LYS A 124 35.63 -14.44 8.10
N ILE A 125 35.29 -15.30 7.14
CA ILE A 125 35.34 -15.09 5.69
C ILE A 125 34.04 -15.69 5.11
N GLU A 126 33.25 -14.90 4.37
CA GLU A 126 32.12 -15.44 3.60
C GLU A 126 32.18 -15.01 2.14
N ARG A 127 31.56 -15.82 1.27
CA ARG A 127 31.22 -15.39 -0.08
C ARG A 127 29.96 -14.54 -0.04
N ILE A 128 29.97 -13.43 -0.76
CA ILE A 128 28.82 -12.50 -0.81
C ILE A 128 27.55 -13.23 -1.28
N GLU A 129 27.65 -14.11 -2.27
CA GLU A 129 26.50 -14.88 -2.77
C GLU A 129 25.85 -15.78 -1.71
N ASP A 130 26.66 -16.37 -0.83
CA ASP A 130 26.16 -17.25 0.23
C ASP A 130 25.47 -16.43 1.31
N SER A 131 26.01 -15.25 1.64
CA SER A 131 25.38 -14.29 2.54
C SER A 131 24.05 -13.77 1.98
N ILE A 132 23.97 -13.47 0.67
CA ILE A 132 22.72 -13.05 0.00
C ILE A 132 21.67 -14.17 0.06
N LYS A 133 22.05 -15.41 -0.28
CA LYS A 133 21.13 -16.57 -0.19
C LYS A 133 20.62 -16.75 1.23
N ALA A 134 21.49 -16.65 2.23
CA ALA A 134 21.11 -16.75 3.63
C ALA A 134 20.18 -15.61 4.05
N CYS A 135 20.43 -14.38 3.59
CA CYS A 135 19.55 -13.22 3.79
C CYS A 135 18.15 -13.48 3.24
N THR A 136 18.03 -13.93 1.98
CA THR A 136 16.73 -14.19 1.33
C THR A 136 15.91 -15.23 2.10
N VAL A 137 16.56 -16.26 2.64
CA VAL A 137 15.88 -17.27 3.46
C VAL A 137 15.46 -16.70 4.83
N HIS A 138 16.35 -15.95 5.49
CA HIS A 138 16.08 -15.38 6.80
C HIS A 138 14.95 -14.32 6.77
N PHE A 139 14.92 -13.50 5.72
CA PHE A 139 14.00 -12.38 5.55
C PHE A 139 12.87 -12.69 4.55
N TRP A 140 12.42 -13.96 4.46
CA TRP A 140 11.45 -14.44 3.46
C TRP A 140 10.10 -13.69 3.41
N LYS A 141 9.71 -13.00 4.48
CA LYS A 141 8.48 -12.18 4.55
C LYS A 141 8.65 -10.80 3.91
N SER A 142 9.89 -10.38 3.70
CA SER A 142 10.23 -9.07 3.15
C SER A 142 10.33 -9.15 1.62
N ASP A 143 10.24 -8.00 0.96
CA ASP A 143 10.47 -7.94 -0.49
C ASP A 143 11.94 -8.24 -0.81
N ASN A 144 12.17 -9.28 -1.60
CA ASN A 144 13.51 -9.71 -2.02
C ASN A 144 14.29 -8.60 -2.75
N THR A 145 13.60 -7.72 -3.49
CA THR A 145 14.27 -6.61 -4.20
C THR A 145 14.84 -5.62 -3.21
N ILE A 146 14.06 -5.24 -2.19
CA ILE A 146 14.46 -4.33 -1.12
C ILE A 146 15.56 -4.95 -0.26
N VAL A 147 15.44 -6.24 0.08
CA VAL A 147 16.46 -6.96 0.86
C VAL A 147 17.81 -6.94 0.13
N ASN A 148 17.83 -7.24 -1.18
CA ASN A 148 19.07 -7.23 -1.97
C ASN A 148 19.66 -5.82 -2.08
N GLU A 149 18.82 -4.82 -2.35
CA GLU A 149 19.24 -3.42 -2.42
C GLU A 149 19.90 -2.97 -1.12
N LEU A 150 19.23 -3.18 0.02
CA LEU A 150 19.73 -2.81 1.34
C LEU A 150 20.99 -3.60 1.71
N PHE A 151 21.06 -4.88 1.35
CA PHE A 151 22.22 -5.71 1.61
C PHE A 151 23.47 -5.17 0.90
N HIS A 152 23.35 -4.81 -0.38
CA HIS A 152 24.45 -4.19 -1.12
C HIS A 152 24.82 -2.81 -0.56
N GLU A 153 23.84 -2.01 -0.14
CA GLU A 153 24.08 -0.72 0.52
C GLU A 153 24.88 -0.90 1.82
N ILE A 154 24.52 -1.89 2.65
CA ILE A 154 25.19 -2.20 3.90
C ILE A 154 26.64 -2.63 3.64
N ILE A 155 26.85 -3.58 2.72
CA ILE A 155 28.19 -4.06 2.38
C ILE A 155 29.06 -2.88 1.92
N LYS A 156 28.57 -2.07 0.99
CA LYS A 156 29.31 -0.90 0.51
C LYS A 156 29.65 0.06 1.64
N SER A 157 28.69 0.38 2.50
CA SER A 157 28.92 1.28 3.63
C SER A 157 29.94 0.73 4.63
N LEU A 158 29.95 -0.58 4.88
CA LEU A 158 30.90 -1.21 5.79
C LEU A 158 32.31 -1.27 5.17
N GLU A 159 32.40 -1.48 3.87
CA GLU A 159 33.65 -1.45 3.11
C GLU A 159 34.25 -0.05 3.09
N ASP A 160 33.45 0.98 2.77
CA ASP A 160 33.85 2.39 2.76
C ASP A 160 34.35 2.85 4.14
N GLN A 161 33.79 2.30 5.22
CA GLN A 161 34.20 2.56 6.61
C GLN A 161 35.42 1.73 7.05
N GLY A 162 35.89 0.80 6.23
CA GLY A 162 37.00 -0.09 6.54
C GLY A 162 36.67 -1.15 7.61
N HIS A 163 35.38 -1.42 7.87
CA HIS A 163 34.94 -2.46 8.79
C HIS A 163 35.02 -3.86 8.18
N ILE A 164 34.92 -3.95 6.86
CA ILE A 164 35.11 -5.16 6.08
C ILE A 164 35.99 -4.86 4.88
N VAL A 165 36.58 -5.89 4.30
CA VAL A 165 37.27 -5.84 3.02
C VAL A 165 36.67 -6.88 2.10
N ILE A 166 36.48 -6.51 0.83
CA ILE A 166 35.96 -7.40 -0.21
C ILE A 166 37.06 -7.70 -1.22
N GLU A 167 37.45 -8.96 -1.32
CA GLU A 167 38.40 -9.42 -2.33
C GLU A 167 37.86 -10.68 -3.01
N ASN A 168 37.86 -10.71 -4.34
CA ASN A 168 37.47 -11.87 -5.14
C ASN A 168 36.09 -12.44 -4.76
N GLY A 169 35.12 -11.56 -4.49
CA GLY A 169 33.74 -11.94 -4.12
C GLY A 169 33.61 -12.51 -2.69
N LYS A 170 34.65 -12.40 -1.87
CA LYS A 170 34.64 -12.77 -0.46
C LYS A 170 34.77 -11.54 0.41
N THR A 171 34.08 -11.55 1.53
CA THR A 171 34.17 -10.52 2.56
C THR A 171 34.85 -11.07 3.80
N TYR A 172 35.72 -10.27 4.41
CA TYR A 172 36.36 -10.57 5.68
C TYR A 172 36.57 -9.30 6.52
N ILE A 173 36.75 -9.49 7.83
CA ILE A 173 37.05 -8.38 8.76
C ILE A 173 38.56 -8.15 8.75
N PRO A 174 39.05 -6.93 8.43
CA PRO A 174 40.48 -6.64 8.43
C PRO A 174 41.03 -6.76 9.86
N LEU A 175 42.15 -7.47 10.00
CA LEU A 175 42.89 -7.48 11.25
C LEU A 175 43.45 -6.08 11.50
N ARG A 176 43.29 -5.54 12.71
CA ARG A 176 43.94 -4.27 13.08
C ARG A 176 45.43 -4.40 12.80
N ARG A 177 45.96 -3.52 11.94
CA ARG A 177 47.40 -3.29 11.88
C ARG A 177 47.80 -2.63 13.19
N ASN A 178 48.40 -3.40 14.10
CA ASN A 178 49.15 -2.85 15.22
C ASN A 178 50.37 -2.10 14.71
#